data_AF-A0ABD5NFA0-F1
#
_entry.id   AF-A0ABD5NFA0-F1
#
_cell.length_a   1.000
_cell.length_b   1.000
_cell.length_c   1.000
_cell.angle_alpha   90.00
_cell.angle_beta   90.00
_cell.angle_gamma   90.00
#
_symmetry.space_group_name_H-M   'P 1'
#
loop_
_entity.id
_entity.type
_entity.pdbx_description
1 polymer ?
#
loop_
_entity_poly.entity_id
_entity_poly.type
_entity_poly.pdbx_seq_one_letter_code
_entity_poly.pdbx_strand_id
1 'polypeptide(L)'
;MNPDDFPSVDADVETVTPETVKSRIDANEDVFLLDARAPGDYEEWRIDGETVTSVNVPYFEFLEDTPDLGDVPEDETVTVVCAKGGASEFVAGKLKNAGYDVEHVERGMQGWAGVYEYEELDVDADATVAQYRRPSSGCLAYLVVSDGEAAVVDPLRAFADEYEQDARMLGAELTYALDTHIHADHVSGVRDVADATDATAVLPEAADARGVDYDTPYETVEHGDEITVGDATIDVIHTPGHTTGMTTYRVGDVLFTGDGLFTESVARPDLEDPEAAKDAARTLYDSLHERVLTHDDAVVAPAHFGDGATTADDGTYTAELGDVVDSMDALSMERESFVEFIVSDMPPQPANHEEIIATNLGHEAPSDDEAFELELGPNNCAASQEALTE
;
A
#
# COMPACT_ATOMS: atom_id res chain seq x y z
N MET A 1 19.24 -1.35 -17.43
CA MET A 1 20.54 -2.03 -17.65
C MET A 1 20.58 -3.22 -16.71
N ASN A 2 21.16 -4.34 -17.14
CA ASN A 2 21.31 -5.52 -16.29
C ASN A 2 22.38 -5.23 -15.22
N PRO A 3 22.28 -5.68 -13.96
CA PRO A 3 23.37 -5.60 -12.97
C PRO A 3 24.75 -6.04 -13.52
N ASP A 4 24.80 -7.00 -14.44
CA ASP A 4 26.04 -7.45 -15.09
C ASP A 4 26.67 -6.42 -16.08
N ASP A 5 25.98 -5.33 -16.41
CA ASP A 5 26.45 -4.32 -17.35
C ASP A 5 27.38 -3.27 -16.70
N PHE A 6 27.53 -3.29 -15.37
CA PHE A 6 28.36 -2.32 -14.65
C PHE A 6 29.85 -2.73 -14.63
N PRO A 7 30.78 -1.76 -14.68
CA PRO A 7 32.20 -2.06 -14.55
C PRO A 7 32.51 -2.72 -13.20
N SER A 8 33.24 -3.83 -13.20
CA SER A 8 33.68 -4.48 -11.96
C SER A 8 34.57 -3.53 -11.14
N VAL A 9 34.26 -3.38 -9.86
CA VAL A 9 35.09 -2.64 -8.89
C VAL A 9 35.70 -3.65 -7.93
N ASP A 10 37.03 -3.64 -7.78
CA ASP A 10 37.73 -4.47 -6.79
C ASP A 10 37.55 -3.88 -5.38
N ALA A 11 36.34 -3.98 -4.83
CA ALA A 11 36.02 -3.63 -3.44
C ALA A 11 34.99 -4.63 -2.90
N ASP A 12 35.20 -5.08 -1.66
CA ASP A 12 34.23 -5.89 -0.93
C ASP A 12 33.27 -4.91 -0.23
N VAL A 13 32.04 -4.83 -0.74
CA VAL A 13 31.00 -3.92 -0.26
C VAL A 13 29.98 -4.73 0.53
N GLU A 14 29.59 -4.22 1.69
CA GLU A 14 28.54 -4.84 2.50
C GLU A 14 27.17 -4.68 1.82
N THR A 15 26.42 -5.78 1.76
CA THR A 15 25.03 -5.78 1.30
C THR A 15 24.11 -5.75 2.51
N VAL A 16 23.17 -4.80 2.54
CA VAL A 16 22.12 -4.70 3.56
C VAL A 16 20.77 -5.06 2.96
N THR A 17 19.92 -5.78 3.69
CA THR A 17 18.58 -6.11 3.19
C THR A 17 17.64 -4.92 3.34
N PRO A 18 16.61 -4.80 2.49
CA PRO A 18 15.59 -3.76 2.63
C PRO A 18 14.91 -3.74 4.01
N GLU A 19 14.62 -4.90 4.59
CA GLU A 19 14.00 -5.04 5.92
C GLU A 19 14.95 -4.55 7.03
N THR A 20 16.25 -4.71 6.84
CA THR A 20 17.25 -4.16 7.78
C THR A 20 17.26 -2.64 7.72
N VAL A 21 17.18 -2.05 6.51
CA VAL A 21 17.07 -0.59 6.34
C VAL A 21 15.77 -0.10 6.99
N LYS A 22 14.64 -0.77 6.72
CA LYS A 22 13.34 -0.45 7.32
C LYS A 22 13.38 -0.49 8.84
N SER A 23 13.95 -1.55 9.43
CA SER A 23 14.10 -1.70 10.87
C SER A 23 14.89 -0.56 11.53
N ARG A 24 15.93 -0.04 10.84
CA ARG A 24 16.69 1.13 11.34
C ARG A 24 15.84 2.40 11.35
N ILE A 25 15.04 2.61 10.29
CA ILE A 25 14.11 3.74 10.19
C ILE A 25 13.06 3.66 11.32
N ASP A 26 12.43 2.50 11.53
CA ASP A 26 11.43 2.33 12.58
C ASP A 26 12.02 2.48 13.99
N ALA A 27 13.28 2.10 14.17
CA ALA A 27 14.02 2.30 15.41
C ALA A 27 14.44 3.77 15.65
N ASN A 28 14.07 4.69 14.75
CA ASN A 28 14.49 6.10 14.75
C ASN A 28 16.03 6.25 14.76
N GLU A 29 16.73 5.36 14.06
CA GLU A 29 18.16 5.54 13.78
C GLU A 29 18.33 6.49 12.59
N ASP A 30 19.38 7.32 12.63
CA ASP A 30 19.73 8.18 11.49
C ASP A 30 20.20 7.31 10.31
N VAL A 31 19.52 7.42 9.17
CA VAL A 31 19.84 6.65 7.95
C VAL A 31 20.20 7.62 6.82
N PHE A 32 21.44 7.53 6.32
CA PHE A 32 21.87 8.28 5.15
C PHE A 32 21.75 7.44 3.88
N LEU A 33 20.92 7.89 2.94
CA LEU A 33 20.70 7.25 1.66
C LEU A 33 21.35 8.03 0.51
N LEU A 34 22.17 7.33 -0.27
CA LEU A 34 22.64 7.80 -1.56
C LEU A 34 21.88 7.09 -2.68
N ASP A 35 20.95 7.81 -3.31
CA ASP A 35 20.20 7.27 -4.44
C ASP A 35 20.95 7.49 -5.76
N ALA A 36 21.33 6.39 -6.41
CA ALA A 36 22.08 6.38 -7.66
C ALA A 36 21.20 6.33 -8.92
N ARG A 37 19.87 6.43 -8.81
CA ARG A 37 18.93 6.48 -9.95
C ARG A 37 18.99 7.83 -10.67
N ALA A 38 18.31 7.90 -11.81
CA ALA A 38 18.13 9.17 -12.50
C ALA A 38 17.30 10.13 -11.63
N PRO A 39 17.49 11.46 -11.73
CA PRO A 39 16.76 12.41 -10.89
C PRO A 39 15.25 12.30 -11.01
N GLY A 40 14.72 11.99 -12.20
CA GLY A 40 13.29 11.78 -12.40
C GLY A 40 12.73 10.60 -11.59
N ASP A 41 13.42 9.46 -11.59
CA ASP A 41 12.99 8.28 -10.83
C ASP A 41 13.04 8.54 -9.31
N TYR A 42 14.01 9.34 -8.87
CA TYR A 42 14.16 9.75 -7.46
C TYR A 42 13.11 10.77 -7.02
N GLU A 43 12.76 11.71 -7.89
CA GLU A 43 11.70 12.71 -7.66
C GLU A 43 10.31 12.08 -7.66
N GLU A 44 10.11 11.02 -8.44
CA GLU A 44 8.85 10.27 -8.48
C GLU A 44 8.60 9.55 -7.16
N TRP A 45 9.62 8.87 -6.61
CA TRP A 45 9.54 8.27 -5.29
C TRP A 45 10.92 7.89 -4.76
N ARG A 46 11.03 7.78 -3.44
CA ARG A 46 12.25 7.40 -2.72
C ARG A 46 11.89 6.83 -1.36
N ILE A 47 12.86 6.16 -0.73
CA ILE A 47 12.75 5.84 0.69
C ILE A 47 12.81 7.16 1.46
N ASP A 48 11.82 7.41 2.31
CA ASP A 48 11.69 8.60 3.14
C ASP A 48 11.34 8.20 4.58
N GLY A 49 11.43 9.15 5.51
CA GLY A 49 11.17 8.95 6.94
C GLY A 49 11.78 10.05 7.79
N GLU A 50 11.30 10.23 9.03
CA GLU A 50 11.71 11.34 9.90
C GLU A 50 13.23 11.40 10.13
N THR A 51 13.89 10.25 10.20
CA THR A 51 15.35 10.12 10.41
C THR A 51 16.13 9.78 9.13
N VAL A 52 15.47 9.81 7.97
CA VAL A 52 16.11 9.52 6.68
C VAL A 52 16.64 10.80 6.06
N THR A 53 17.95 10.85 5.83
CA THR A 53 18.57 11.88 4.98
C THR A 53 18.89 11.25 3.62
N SER A 54 18.28 11.75 2.56
CA SER A 54 18.45 11.19 1.21
C SER A 54 18.99 12.23 0.23
N VAL A 55 20.01 11.83 -0.54
CA VAL A 55 20.60 12.64 -1.63
C VAL A 55 20.63 11.83 -2.92
N ASN A 56 20.39 12.49 -4.06
CA ASN A 56 20.47 11.85 -5.37
C ASN A 56 21.76 12.24 -6.10
N VAL A 57 22.60 11.24 -6.36
CA VAL A 57 23.78 11.38 -7.24
C VAL A 57 23.74 10.23 -8.24
N PRO A 58 23.30 10.48 -9.49
CA PRO A 58 23.10 9.41 -10.46
C PRO A 58 24.38 8.62 -10.73
N TYR A 59 24.24 7.30 -10.94
CA TYR A 59 25.39 6.40 -11.10
C TYR A 59 26.37 6.82 -12.21
N PHE A 60 25.90 7.53 -13.25
CA PHE A 60 26.73 7.94 -14.36
C PHE A 60 27.77 9.00 -13.98
N GLU A 61 27.56 9.75 -12.89
CA GLU A 61 28.56 10.65 -12.32
C GLU A 61 29.78 9.87 -11.79
N PHE A 62 29.57 8.63 -11.29
CA PHE A 62 30.61 7.74 -10.78
C PHE A 62 31.40 6.99 -11.88
N LEU A 63 31.04 7.20 -13.15
CA LEU A 63 31.85 6.74 -14.28
C LEU A 63 33.10 7.62 -14.46
N GLU A 64 33.08 8.84 -13.93
CA GLU A 64 34.24 9.72 -13.89
C GLU A 64 35.22 9.33 -12.78
N ASP A 65 36.49 9.70 -12.92
CA ASP A 65 37.53 9.38 -11.92
C ASP A 65 37.33 10.14 -10.59
N THR A 66 36.63 11.29 -10.63
CA THR A 66 36.34 12.14 -9.47
C THR A 66 34.90 12.65 -9.56
N PRO A 67 33.90 11.86 -9.11
CA PRO A 67 32.52 12.30 -9.07
C PRO A 67 32.36 13.50 -8.12
N ASP A 68 31.40 14.38 -8.43
CA ASP A 68 30.94 15.38 -7.47
C ASP A 68 30.02 14.68 -6.47
N LEU A 69 30.50 14.51 -5.24
CA LEU A 69 29.79 13.79 -4.19
C LEU A 69 28.78 14.67 -3.45
N GLY A 70 28.68 15.96 -3.78
CA GLY A 70 27.70 16.86 -3.18
C GLY A 70 27.74 16.85 -1.65
N ASP A 71 26.59 16.54 -1.05
CA ASP A 71 26.38 16.51 0.41
C ASP A 71 26.56 15.11 1.03
N VAL A 72 27.24 14.17 0.36
CA VAL A 72 27.52 12.85 0.91
C VAL A 72 28.51 12.97 2.10
N PRO A 73 28.15 12.45 3.28
CA PRO A 73 28.91 12.59 4.52
C PRO A 73 30.13 11.65 4.55
N GLU A 74 31.19 12.07 5.23
CA GLU A 74 32.43 11.28 5.37
C GLU A 74 32.52 10.51 6.71
N ASP A 75 31.67 10.84 7.68
CA ASP A 75 31.75 10.37 9.07
C ASP A 75 30.60 9.47 9.54
N GLU A 76 29.69 9.09 8.63
CA GLU A 76 28.62 8.12 8.86
C GLU A 76 28.54 7.08 7.74
N THR A 77 27.80 6.01 7.98
CA THR A 77 27.60 4.94 7.00
C THR A 77 26.68 5.44 5.87
N VAL A 78 27.15 5.35 4.63
CA VAL A 78 26.38 5.72 3.43
C VAL A 78 25.75 4.46 2.84
N THR A 79 24.43 4.37 2.91
CA THR A 79 23.67 3.26 2.31
C THR A 79 23.26 3.63 0.89
N VAL A 80 23.85 2.95 -0.09
CA VAL A 80 23.62 3.25 -1.51
C VAL A 80 22.44 2.44 -2.04
N VAL A 81 21.52 3.09 -2.74
CA VAL A 81 20.36 2.45 -3.38
C VAL A 81 20.28 2.80 -4.87
N CYS A 82 19.76 1.88 -5.66
CA CYS A 82 19.42 2.12 -7.07
C CYS A 82 18.16 1.33 -7.44
N ALA A 83 17.76 1.26 -8.71
CA ALA A 83 16.55 0.52 -9.10
C ALA A 83 16.59 -0.98 -8.75
N LYS A 84 17.66 -1.70 -9.12
CA LYS A 84 17.74 -3.19 -9.05
C LYS A 84 18.98 -3.73 -8.31
N GLY A 85 19.71 -2.89 -7.57
CA GLY A 85 20.91 -3.26 -6.80
C GLY A 85 22.25 -3.17 -7.54
N GLY A 86 22.30 -3.43 -8.86
CA GLY A 86 23.59 -3.45 -9.60
C GLY A 86 24.33 -2.12 -9.63
N ALA A 87 23.61 -1.02 -9.89
CA ALA A 87 24.25 0.31 -9.92
C ALA A 87 24.72 0.77 -8.53
N SER A 88 23.99 0.40 -7.47
CA SER A 88 24.33 0.78 -6.10
C SER A 88 25.56 0.03 -5.61
N GLU A 89 25.73 -1.25 -5.99
CA GLU A 89 26.95 -2.01 -5.71
C GLU A 89 28.18 -1.36 -6.38
N PHE A 90 28.05 -0.95 -7.66
CA PHE A 90 29.10 -0.23 -8.37
C PHE A 90 29.48 1.10 -7.69
N VAL A 91 28.49 1.92 -7.35
CA VAL A 91 28.69 3.23 -6.70
C VAL A 91 29.29 3.06 -5.30
N ALA A 92 28.77 2.13 -4.50
CA ALA A 92 29.30 1.81 -3.18
C ALA A 92 30.76 1.32 -3.27
N GLY A 93 31.11 0.50 -4.27
CA GLY A 93 32.49 0.07 -4.49
C GLY A 93 33.44 1.24 -4.80
N LYS A 94 32.98 2.27 -5.52
CA LYS A 94 33.76 3.49 -5.77
C LYS A 94 33.97 4.30 -4.49
N LEU A 95 32.91 4.49 -3.70
CA LEU A 95 32.99 5.20 -2.44
C LEU A 95 33.86 4.48 -1.41
N LYS A 96 33.78 3.14 -1.33
CA LYS A 96 34.64 2.32 -0.47
C LYS A 96 36.12 2.53 -0.80
N ASN A 97 36.46 2.56 -2.09
CA ASN A 97 37.82 2.85 -2.55
C ASN A 97 38.28 4.28 -2.25
N ALA A 98 37.34 5.23 -2.14
CA ALA A 98 37.60 6.59 -1.69
C ALA A 98 37.70 6.74 -0.16
N GLY A 99 37.38 5.67 0.60
CA GLY A 99 37.55 5.61 2.05
C GLY A 99 36.27 5.83 2.86
N TYR A 100 35.11 5.90 2.22
CA TYR A 100 33.81 6.01 2.90
C TYR A 100 33.42 4.69 3.57
N ASP A 101 32.67 4.78 4.66
CA ASP A 101 31.95 3.63 5.22
C ASP A 101 30.63 3.48 4.47
N VAL A 102 30.46 2.36 3.76
CA VAL A 102 29.39 2.19 2.78
C VAL A 102 28.88 0.76 2.76
N GLU A 103 27.59 0.66 2.53
CA GLU A 103 26.84 -0.55 2.23
C GLU A 103 25.91 -0.26 1.04
N HIS A 104 25.30 -1.28 0.45
CA HIS A 104 24.27 -1.10 -0.56
C HIS A 104 23.05 -1.97 -0.31
N VAL A 105 21.89 -1.48 -0.72
CA VAL A 105 20.62 -2.20 -0.55
C VAL A 105 20.54 -3.37 -1.52
N GLU A 106 20.25 -4.57 -0.99
CA GLU A 106 19.98 -5.77 -1.78
C GLU A 106 18.80 -5.53 -2.72
N ARG A 107 18.97 -5.82 -4.02
CA ARG A 107 17.98 -5.57 -5.08
C ARG A 107 17.49 -4.11 -5.20
N GLY A 108 18.08 -3.16 -4.48
CA GLY A 108 17.75 -1.74 -4.57
C GLY A 108 16.28 -1.44 -4.24
N MET A 109 15.68 -0.49 -4.95
CA MET A 109 14.28 -0.10 -4.80
C MET A 109 13.30 -1.23 -5.13
N GLN A 110 13.65 -2.19 -6.00
CA GLN A 110 12.85 -3.40 -6.18
C GLN A 110 12.85 -4.28 -4.93
N GLY A 111 13.97 -4.35 -4.20
CA GLY A 111 14.03 -5.01 -2.90
C GLY A 111 13.17 -4.27 -1.88
N TRP A 112 13.28 -2.93 -1.82
CA TRP A 112 12.45 -2.09 -0.96
C TRP A 112 10.95 -2.28 -1.22
N ALA A 113 10.55 -2.38 -2.48
CA ALA A 113 9.17 -2.63 -2.88
C ALA A 113 8.66 -4.03 -2.54
N GLY A 114 9.55 -4.94 -2.14
CA GLY A 114 9.22 -6.27 -1.62
C GLY A 114 9.14 -6.33 -0.09
N VAL A 115 9.36 -5.22 0.63
CA VAL A 115 9.14 -5.20 2.08
C VAL A 115 7.65 -5.31 2.35
N TYR A 116 7.28 -6.34 3.11
CA TYR A 116 5.91 -6.59 3.54
C TYR A 116 5.92 -6.95 5.02
N GLU A 117 5.29 -6.10 5.83
CA GLU A 117 5.28 -6.22 7.29
C GLU A 117 3.95 -6.81 7.74
N TYR A 118 3.97 -7.59 8.81
CA TYR A 118 2.80 -8.22 9.42
C TYR A 118 2.70 -7.78 10.88
N GLU A 119 1.53 -7.32 11.32
CA GLU A 119 1.26 -6.97 12.70
C GLU A 119 -0.17 -7.37 13.09
N GLU A 120 -0.36 -7.96 14.28
CA GLU A 120 -1.69 -8.30 14.80
C GLU A 120 -2.34 -7.08 15.45
N LEU A 121 -3.61 -6.80 15.13
CA LEU A 121 -4.36 -5.68 15.73
C LEU A 121 -4.77 -6.02 17.17
N ASP A 122 -4.65 -5.06 18.08
CA ASP A 122 -5.20 -5.16 19.45
C ASP A 122 -6.68 -4.76 19.47
N VAL A 123 -7.56 -5.63 18.97
CA VAL A 123 -9.00 -5.37 18.78
C VAL A 123 -9.89 -6.41 19.45
N ASP A 124 -11.08 -5.98 19.88
CA ASP A 124 -12.12 -6.88 20.38
C ASP A 124 -12.88 -7.50 19.19
N ALA A 125 -12.31 -8.55 18.63
CA ALA A 125 -12.95 -9.39 17.63
C ALA A 125 -12.97 -10.84 18.14
N ASP A 126 -14.03 -11.59 17.82
CA ASP A 126 -14.07 -13.05 18.00
C ASP A 126 -13.16 -13.78 16.95
N ALA A 127 -12.07 -13.14 16.54
CA ALA A 127 -11.10 -13.54 15.53
C ALA A 127 -9.73 -12.91 15.80
N THR A 128 -8.66 -13.54 15.31
CA THR A 128 -7.38 -12.85 15.14
C THR A 128 -7.48 -11.99 13.88
N VAL A 129 -7.16 -10.71 13.99
CA VAL A 129 -7.08 -9.78 12.85
C VAL A 129 -5.64 -9.29 12.76
N ALA A 130 -5.04 -9.39 11.57
CA ALA A 130 -3.71 -8.87 11.30
C ALA A 130 -3.71 -7.95 10.11
N GLN A 131 -2.87 -6.92 10.16
CA GLN A 131 -2.61 -5.99 9.08
C GLN A 131 -1.30 -6.37 8.42
N TYR A 132 -1.32 -6.41 7.10
CA TYR A 132 -0.11 -6.37 6.31
C TYR A 132 0.14 -4.98 5.78
N ARG A 133 1.40 -4.59 5.68
CA ARG A 133 1.80 -3.27 5.20
C ARG A 133 2.89 -3.40 4.17
N ARG A 134 2.70 -2.74 3.02
CA ARG A 134 3.74 -2.54 2.00
C ARG A 134 4.27 -1.10 2.06
N PRO A 135 5.38 -0.82 2.76
CA PRO A 135 5.84 0.55 2.99
C PRO A 135 6.15 1.33 1.72
N SER A 136 6.52 0.66 0.63
CA SER A 136 6.88 1.32 -0.63
C SER A 136 5.69 1.97 -1.34
N SER A 137 4.50 1.42 -1.19
CA SER A 137 3.30 1.88 -1.89
C SER A 137 2.23 2.40 -0.93
N GLY A 138 2.33 2.10 0.36
CA GLY A 138 1.31 2.49 1.34
C GLY A 138 0.13 1.53 1.40
N CYS A 139 0.13 0.43 0.64
CA CYS A 139 -0.96 -0.55 0.62
C CYS A 139 -1.03 -1.30 1.96
N LEU A 140 -2.27 -1.58 2.36
CA LEU A 140 -2.64 -2.38 3.51
C LEU A 140 -3.54 -3.51 3.05
N ALA A 141 -3.32 -4.69 3.60
CA ALA A 141 -4.21 -5.84 3.46
C ALA A 141 -4.50 -6.41 4.85
N TYR A 142 -5.51 -7.26 4.98
CA TYR A 142 -5.89 -7.81 6.29
C TYR A 142 -6.11 -9.30 6.27
N LEU A 143 -5.60 -10.01 7.26
CA LEU A 143 -5.95 -11.41 7.53
C LEU A 143 -6.94 -11.47 8.69
N VAL A 144 -8.02 -12.22 8.52
CA VAL A 144 -8.98 -12.57 9.58
C VAL A 144 -8.90 -14.07 9.79
N VAL A 145 -8.65 -14.52 11.01
CA VAL A 145 -8.55 -15.95 11.35
C VAL A 145 -9.48 -16.29 12.52
N SER A 146 -10.35 -17.28 12.33
CA SER A 146 -11.23 -17.79 13.39
C SER A 146 -11.55 -19.28 13.19
N ASP A 147 -11.58 -20.05 14.28
CA ASP A 147 -11.83 -21.51 14.34
C ASP A 147 -11.24 -22.36 13.18
N GLY A 148 -9.99 -22.09 12.78
CA GLY A 148 -9.29 -22.86 11.75
C GLY A 148 -9.64 -22.49 10.30
N GLU A 149 -10.40 -21.41 10.09
CA GLU A 149 -10.65 -20.79 8.78
C GLU A 149 -10.09 -19.37 8.76
N ALA A 150 -9.75 -18.89 7.56
CA ALA A 150 -9.20 -17.57 7.37
C ALA A 150 -9.74 -16.88 6.11
N ALA A 151 -9.81 -15.56 6.17
CA ALA A 151 -10.11 -14.70 5.05
C ALA A 151 -9.04 -13.63 4.89
N VAL A 152 -8.67 -13.29 3.66
CA VAL A 152 -7.81 -12.14 3.36
C VAL A 152 -8.62 -11.04 2.66
N VAL A 153 -8.47 -9.80 3.11
CA VAL A 153 -9.10 -8.62 2.53
C VAL A 153 -8.04 -7.77 1.83
N ASP A 154 -8.31 -7.37 0.59
CA ASP A 154 -7.43 -6.64 -0.32
C ASP A 154 -6.04 -7.27 -0.49
N PRO A 155 -5.94 -8.58 -0.81
CA PRO A 155 -4.64 -9.22 -1.00
C PRO A 155 -3.88 -8.60 -2.18
N LEU A 156 -2.58 -8.38 -2.02
CA LEU A 156 -1.68 -7.95 -3.09
C LEU A 156 -1.13 -9.18 -3.82
N ARG A 157 -1.13 -9.13 -5.16
CA ARG A 157 -0.67 -10.24 -6.00
C ARG A 157 0.77 -10.66 -5.71
N ALA A 158 1.65 -9.68 -5.51
CA ALA A 158 3.08 -9.92 -5.25
C ALA A 158 3.35 -10.76 -3.98
N PHE A 159 2.37 -10.84 -3.05
CA PHE A 159 2.50 -11.49 -1.76
C PHE A 159 1.46 -12.60 -1.54
N ALA A 160 0.81 -13.07 -2.61
CA ALA A 160 -0.26 -14.07 -2.52
C ALA A 160 0.13 -15.35 -1.74
N ASP A 161 1.38 -15.80 -1.89
CA ASP A 161 1.93 -16.96 -1.20
C ASP A 161 2.12 -16.74 0.32
N GLU A 162 2.25 -15.50 0.77
CA GLU A 162 2.49 -15.15 2.18
C GLU A 162 1.22 -15.35 3.01
N TYR A 163 0.07 -14.92 2.49
CA TYR A 163 -1.21 -15.09 3.17
C TYR A 163 -1.52 -16.56 3.50
N GLU A 164 -1.23 -17.48 2.57
CA GLU A 164 -1.43 -18.92 2.80
C GLU A 164 -0.50 -19.45 3.89
N GLN A 165 0.75 -18.99 3.90
CA GLN A 165 1.74 -19.40 4.88
C GLN A 165 1.35 -18.91 6.28
N ASP A 166 0.94 -17.65 6.40
CA ASP A 166 0.58 -17.03 7.68
C ASP A 166 -0.71 -17.63 8.25
N ALA A 167 -1.75 -17.82 7.42
CA ALA A 167 -2.96 -18.53 7.83
C ALA A 167 -2.63 -19.94 8.37
N ARG A 168 -1.76 -20.69 7.69
CA ARG A 168 -1.31 -22.02 8.15
C ARG A 168 -0.51 -21.97 9.46
N MET A 169 0.33 -20.95 9.64
CA MET A 169 1.08 -20.77 10.90
C MET A 169 0.15 -20.47 12.07
N LEU A 170 -0.96 -19.79 11.82
CA LEU A 170 -2.05 -19.56 12.78
C LEU A 170 -3.00 -20.77 12.92
N GLY A 171 -2.76 -21.85 12.17
CA GLY A 171 -3.53 -23.09 12.26
C GLY A 171 -4.85 -23.07 11.49
N ALA A 172 -4.96 -22.22 10.47
CA ALA A 172 -6.14 -22.06 9.65
C ALA A 172 -5.90 -22.34 8.16
N GLU A 173 -6.99 -22.56 7.44
CA GLU A 173 -7.03 -22.66 5.97
C GLU A 173 -7.66 -21.38 5.40
N LEU A 174 -7.06 -20.78 4.37
CA LEU A 174 -7.68 -19.66 3.66
C LEU A 174 -8.91 -20.16 2.89
N THR A 175 -10.08 -19.64 3.25
CA THR A 175 -11.37 -20.00 2.64
C THR A 175 -11.95 -18.86 1.81
N TYR A 176 -11.54 -17.61 2.06
CA TYR A 176 -11.97 -16.44 1.31
C TYR A 176 -10.82 -15.48 0.98
N ALA A 177 -10.89 -14.90 -0.21
CA ALA A 177 -10.12 -13.73 -0.60
C ALA A 177 -11.10 -12.67 -1.08
N LEU A 178 -11.08 -11.48 -0.49
CA LEU A 178 -12.07 -10.43 -0.73
C LEU A 178 -11.38 -9.17 -1.23
N ASP A 179 -11.93 -8.55 -2.27
CA ASP A 179 -11.61 -7.16 -2.58
C ASP A 179 -12.70 -6.23 -2.04
N THR A 180 -12.30 -5.07 -1.53
CA THR A 180 -13.20 -3.96 -1.18
C THR A 180 -13.68 -3.23 -2.42
N HIS A 181 -12.86 -3.19 -3.47
CA HIS A 181 -13.15 -2.58 -4.76
C HIS A 181 -12.17 -3.05 -5.85
N ILE A 182 -12.41 -2.64 -7.10
CA ILE A 182 -11.42 -2.81 -8.17
C ILE A 182 -10.32 -1.76 -7.96
N HIS A 183 -9.18 -2.20 -7.44
CA HIS A 183 -8.01 -1.38 -7.13
C HIS A 183 -7.39 -0.74 -8.38
N ALA A 184 -6.76 0.42 -8.20
CA ALA A 184 -6.19 1.23 -9.28
C ALA A 184 -4.68 1.52 -9.10
N ASP A 185 -4.10 1.00 -8.04
CA ASP A 185 -2.78 1.34 -7.50
C ASP A 185 -1.93 0.07 -7.27
N HIS A 186 -2.57 -1.09 -7.09
CA HIS A 186 -1.94 -2.39 -7.06
C HIS A 186 -2.77 -3.44 -7.81
N VAL A 187 -2.11 -4.51 -8.22
CA VAL A 187 -2.71 -5.69 -8.80
C VAL A 187 -3.24 -6.57 -7.67
N SER A 188 -4.55 -6.76 -7.65
CA SER A 188 -5.23 -7.63 -6.69
C SER A 188 -4.74 -9.07 -6.82
N GLY A 189 -4.41 -9.65 -5.68
CA GLY A 189 -4.07 -11.05 -5.50
C GLY A 189 -5.28 -11.95 -5.28
N VAL A 190 -6.52 -11.44 -5.38
CA VAL A 190 -7.74 -12.22 -5.08
C VAL A 190 -7.83 -13.50 -5.93
N ARG A 191 -7.42 -13.41 -7.19
CA ARG A 191 -7.37 -14.56 -8.12
C ARG A 191 -6.23 -15.50 -7.78
N ASP A 192 -5.04 -14.96 -7.55
CA ASP A 192 -3.84 -15.73 -7.25
C ASP A 192 -4.01 -16.53 -5.94
N VAL A 193 -4.61 -15.92 -4.90
CA VAL A 193 -4.95 -16.60 -3.65
C VAL A 193 -5.99 -17.69 -3.88
N ALA A 194 -7.08 -17.40 -4.59
CA ALA A 194 -8.12 -18.37 -4.88
C ALA A 194 -7.58 -19.58 -5.67
N ASP A 195 -6.78 -19.34 -6.70
CA ASP A 195 -6.17 -20.38 -7.54
C ASP A 195 -5.15 -21.24 -6.76
N ALA A 196 -4.43 -20.65 -5.80
CA ALA A 196 -3.43 -21.35 -4.99
C ALA A 196 -4.03 -22.17 -3.84
N THR A 197 -5.16 -21.73 -3.28
CA THR A 197 -5.69 -22.25 -2.01
C THR A 197 -7.07 -22.92 -2.10
N ASP A 198 -7.73 -22.86 -3.25
CA ASP A 198 -9.16 -23.18 -3.44
C ASP A 198 -10.11 -22.26 -2.62
N ALA A 199 -9.61 -21.12 -2.10
CA ALA A 199 -10.44 -20.09 -1.47
C ALA A 199 -11.45 -19.50 -2.45
N THR A 200 -12.60 -19.07 -1.96
CA THR A 200 -13.58 -18.33 -2.75
C THR A 200 -13.09 -16.89 -2.94
N ALA A 201 -12.84 -16.48 -4.19
CA ALA A 201 -12.69 -15.08 -4.55
C ALA A 201 -14.03 -14.35 -4.42
N VAL A 202 -14.05 -13.21 -3.74
CA VAL A 202 -15.25 -12.40 -3.47
C VAL A 202 -15.02 -10.97 -3.94
N LEU A 203 -15.94 -10.48 -4.75
CA LEU A 203 -15.94 -9.11 -5.26
C LEU A 203 -17.24 -8.38 -4.87
N PRO A 204 -17.25 -7.05 -4.80
CA PRO A 204 -18.50 -6.29 -4.73
C PRO A 204 -19.39 -6.53 -5.96
N GLU A 205 -20.71 -6.61 -5.80
CA GLU A 205 -21.65 -6.83 -6.93
C GLU A 205 -21.47 -5.83 -8.08
N ALA A 206 -21.13 -4.57 -7.77
CA ALA A 206 -20.90 -3.54 -8.78
C ALA A 206 -19.70 -3.84 -9.70
N ALA A 207 -18.79 -4.74 -9.32
CA ALA A 207 -17.67 -5.17 -10.17
C ALA A 207 -18.16 -5.84 -11.46
N ASP A 208 -19.29 -6.57 -11.43
CA ASP A 208 -19.91 -7.16 -12.63
C ASP A 208 -20.27 -6.08 -13.66
N ALA A 209 -20.83 -4.96 -13.20
CA ALA A 209 -21.19 -3.84 -14.07
C ALA A 209 -19.96 -3.13 -14.65
N ARG A 210 -18.79 -3.27 -14.00
CA ARG A 210 -17.50 -2.80 -14.49
C ARG A 210 -16.85 -3.75 -15.50
N GLY A 211 -17.42 -4.94 -15.69
CA GLY A 211 -17.03 -5.87 -16.74
C GLY A 211 -15.92 -6.82 -16.33
N VAL A 212 -15.89 -7.27 -15.08
CA VAL A 212 -14.98 -8.35 -14.63
C VAL A 212 -15.06 -9.56 -15.57
N ASP A 213 -13.91 -10.00 -16.04
CA ASP A 213 -13.73 -11.14 -16.96
C ASP A 213 -12.66 -12.08 -16.39
N TYR A 214 -12.99 -12.72 -15.25
CA TYR A 214 -12.07 -13.66 -14.59
C TYR A 214 -12.21 -15.07 -15.16
N ASP A 215 -11.06 -15.72 -15.37
CA ASP A 215 -10.99 -17.16 -15.62
C ASP A 215 -11.18 -17.98 -14.32
N THR A 216 -10.91 -17.37 -13.16
CA THR A 216 -11.12 -17.92 -11.82
C THR A 216 -12.58 -17.71 -11.38
N PRO A 217 -13.26 -18.73 -10.82
CA PRO A 217 -14.59 -18.54 -10.26
C PRO A 217 -14.58 -17.53 -9.11
N TYR A 218 -15.55 -16.63 -9.10
CA TYR A 218 -15.75 -15.67 -8.02
C TYR A 218 -17.22 -15.60 -7.62
N GLU A 219 -17.47 -15.14 -6.40
CA GLU A 219 -18.79 -14.77 -5.90
C GLU A 219 -18.86 -13.24 -5.76
N THR A 220 -20.08 -12.72 -5.81
CA THR A 220 -20.34 -11.29 -5.57
C THR A 220 -21.16 -11.08 -4.31
N VAL A 221 -20.93 -9.96 -3.65
CA VAL A 221 -21.64 -9.57 -2.42
C VAL A 221 -22.29 -8.19 -2.53
N GLU A 222 -23.43 -8.06 -1.87
CA GLU A 222 -24.21 -6.83 -1.74
C GLU A 222 -24.37 -6.39 -0.28
N HIS A 223 -24.85 -5.17 -0.07
CA HIS A 223 -25.06 -4.62 1.27
C HIS A 223 -26.02 -5.49 2.11
N GLY A 224 -25.56 -5.87 3.30
CA GLY A 224 -26.32 -6.71 4.23
C GLY A 224 -26.08 -8.21 4.06
N ASP A 225 -25.21 -8.62 3.13
CA ASP A 225 -24.69 -9.98 3.11
C ASP A 225 -23.73 -10.23 4.29
N GLU A 226 -23.55 -11.51 4.62
CA GLU A 226 -22.69 -11.99 5.70
C GLU A 226 -21.79 -13.12 5.15
N ILE A 227 -20.49 -13.03 5.42
CA ILE A 227 -19.53 -14.09 5.09
C ILE A 227 -19.05 -14.72 6.40
N THR A 228 -19.18 -16.03 6.54
CA THR A 228 -18.77 -16.76 7.75
C THR A 228 -17.34 -17.28 7.59
N VAL A 229 -16.47 -16.97 8.55
CA VAL A 229 -15.10 -17.45 8.64
C VAL A 229 -14.92 -18.08 10.01
N GLY A 230 -14.96 -19.41 10.10
CA GLY A 230 -14.98 -20.14 11.36
C GLY A 230 -16.19 -19.74 12.21
N ASP A 231 -15.91 -19.19 13.40
CA ASP A 231 -16.93 -18.65 14.30
C ASP A 231 -17.19 -17.13 14.09
N ALA A 232 -16.37 -16.46 13.28
CA ALA A 232 -16.50 -15.04 12.98
C ALA A 232 -17.43 -14.78 11.79
N THR A 233 -18.04 -13.59 11.79
CA THR A 233 -18.85 -13.08 10.67
C THR A 233 -18.22 -11.80 10.14
N ILE A 234 -18.10 -11.72 8.81
CA ILE A 234 -17.78 -10.50 8.08
C ILE A 234 -19.09 -9.91 7.54
N ASP A 235 -19.52 -8.75 8.04
CA ASP A 235 -20.68 -8.03 7.53
C ASP A 235 -20.29 -7.19 6.29
N VAL A 236 -21.13 -7.20 5.25
CA VAL A 236 -20.89 -6.46 4.00
C VAL A 236 -21.65 -5.14 3.98
N ILE A 237 -20.94 -4.02 3.79
CA ILE A 237 -21.51 -2.67 3.81
C ILE A 237 -21.12 -1.93 2.52
N HIS A 238 -22.04 -1.81 1.56
CA HIS A 238 -21.79 -1.02 0.33
C HIS A 238 -21.59 0.47 0.65
N THR A 239 -20.42 1.00 0.35
CA THR A 239 -19.98 2.37 0.67
C THR A 239 -19.38 3.06 -0.57
N PRO A 240 -20.17 3.25 -1.65
CA PRO A 240 -19.68 3.83 -2.90
C PRO A 240 -19.21 5.27 -2.70
N GLY A 241 -18.27 5.71 -3.54
CA GLY A 241 -17.74 7.07 -3.48
C GLY A 241 -16.37 7.17 -4.15
N HIS A 242 -15.40 6.40 -3.64
CA HIS A 242 -14.11 6.22 -4.30
C HIS A 242 -14.28 5.55 -5.68
N THR A 243 -14.99 4.42 -5.66
CA THR A 243 -15.49 3.71 -6.82
C THR A 243 -16.97 3.43 -6.64
N THR A 244 -17.66 3.03 -7.71
CA THR A 244 -19.06 2.61 -7.63
C THR A 244 -19.24 1.29 -6.87
N GLY A 245 -18.18 0.48 -6.78
CA GLY A 245 -18.17 -0.81 -6.08
C GLY A 245 -17.55 -0.80 -4.69
N MET A 246 -17.07 0.34 -4.19
CA MET A 246 -16.44 0.42 -2.87
C MET A 246 -17.34 -0.17 -1.79
N THR A 247 -16.77 -1.10 -1.03
CA THR A 247 -17.46 -1.89 -0.01
C THR A 247 -16.60 -1.96 1.24
N THR A 248 -17.20 -1.61 2.37
CA THR A 248 -16.61 -1.78 3.69
C THR A 248 -16.98 -3.17 4.22
N TYR A 249 -16.00 -3.88 4.77
CA TYR A 249 -16.23 -5.14 5.48
C TYR A 249 -16.06 -4.93 6.98
N ARG A 250 -16.90 -5.56 7.80
CA ARG A 250 -16.85 -5.42 9.26
C ARG A 250 -16.64 -6.76 9.95
N VAL A 251 -15.70 -6.83 10.88
CA VAL A 251 -15.47 -8.00 11.76
C VAL A 251 -15.32 -7.52 13.20
N GLY A 252 -16.24 -7.93 14.08
CA GLY A 252 -16.29 -7.39 15.44
C GLY A 252 -16.42 -5.86 15.38
N ASP A 253 -15.52 -5.15 16.03
CA ASP A 253 -15.46 -3.69 16.00
C ASP A 253 -14.53 -3.12 14.92
N VAL A 254 -13.92 -3.95 14.06
CA VAL A 254 -13.04 -3.48 12.96
C VAL A 254 -13.84 -3.23 11.68
N LEU A 255 -13.63 -2.08 11.05
CA LEU A 255 -14.15 -1.71 9.73
C LEU A 255 -13.01 -1.64 8.72
N PHE A 256 -12.93 -2.63 7.83
CA PHE A 256 -12.08 -2.59 6.66
C PHE A 256 -12.68 -1.62 5.63
N THR A 257 -12.29 -0.36 5.69
CA THR A 257 -12.93 0.75 4.94
C THR A 257 -12.45 0.89 3.51
N GLY A 258 -11.53 0.03 3.06
CA GLY A 258 -10.92 0.12 1.75
C GLY A 258 -10.31 1.51 1.53
N ASP A 259 -10.52 2.06 0.34
CA ASP A 259 -10.14 3.44 0.00
C ASP A 259 -11.30 4.43 0.20
N GLY A 260 -12.30 4.10 1.02
CA GLY A 260 -13.43 4.99 1.32
C GLY A 260 -13.11 6.03 2.41
N LEU A 261 -12.51 5.57 3.52
CA LEU A 261 -12.12 6.38 4.67
C LEU A 261 -10.73 5.92 5.13
N PHE A 262 -9.81 6.87 5.30
CA PHE A 262 -8.47 6.67 5.86
C PHE A 262 -8.41 7.22 7.29
N THR A 263 -7.32 6.97 8.01
CA THR A 263 -7.12 7.50 9.37
C THR A 263 -6.91 9.02 9.38
N GLU A 264 -6.46 9.55 8.25
CA GLU A 264 -5.94 10.90 8.10
C GLU A 264 -6.56 11.65 6.91
N SER A 265 -7.41 10.99 6.13
CA SER A 265 -8.05 11.55 4.93
C SER A 265 -9.31 10.78 4.53
N VAL A 266 -9.97 11.21 3.46
CA VAL A 266 -11.02 10.48 2.76
C VAL A 266 -10.63 10.21 1.31
N ALA A 267 -11.39 9.33 0.67
CA ALA A 267 -11.22 8.97 -0.73
C ALA A 267 -11.15 10.17 -1.69
N ARG A 268 -10.28 10.06 -2.70
CA ARG A 268 -10.48 10.80 -3.95
C ARG A 268 -11.63 10.18 -4.77
N PRO A 269 -12.52 10.97 -5.39
CA PRO A 269 -13.69 10.46 -6.12
C PRO A 269 -13.54 10.48 -7.66
N ASP A 270 -12.34 10.73 -8.20
CA ASP A 270 -12.12 11.01 -9.63
C ASP A 270 -11.47 9.87 -10.44
N LEU A 271 -11.02 8.78 -9.80
CA LEU A 271 -10.29 7.72 -10.50
C LEU A 271 -11.18 6.92 -11.48
N GLU A 272 -12.44 6.65 -11.11
CA GLU A 272 -13.33 5.87 -11.98
C GLU A 272 -13.92 6.70 -13.13
N ASP A 273 -14.30 7.95 -12.86
CA ASP A 273 -14.77 8.91 -13.86
C ASP A 273 -14.50 10.36 -13.41
N PRO A 274 -13.44 11.00 -13.93
CA PRO A 274 -13.09 12.37 -13.58
C PRO A 274 -14.20 13.40 -13.83
N GLU A 275 -15.05 13.17 -14.84
CA GLU A 275 -16.15 14.08 -15.17
C GLU A 275 -17.31 13.96 -14.17
N ALA A 276 -17.41 12.82 -13.48
CA ALA A 276 -18.40 12.55 -12.44
C ALA A 276 -17.89 12.80 -11.01
N ALA A 277 -16.65 13.27 -10.83
CA ALA A 277 -16.00 13.41 -9.52
C ALA A 277 -16.85 14.14 -8.45
N LYS A 278 -17.65 15.14 -8.83
CA LYS A 278 -18.55 15.84 -7.88
C LYS A 278 -19.73 14.99 -7.43
N ASP A 279 -20.28 14.17 -8.33
CA ASP A 279 -21.38 13.28 -7.99
C ASP A 279 -20.88 12.06 -7.20
N ALA A 280 -19.66 11.59 -7.51
CA ALA A 280 -18.95 10.60 -6.70
C ALA A 280 -18.62 11.14 -5.30
N ALA A 281 -18.16 12.39 -5.15
CA ALA A 281 -17.95 13.04 -3.85
C ALA A 281 -19.24 13.16 -3.02
N ARG A 282 -20.37 13.47 -3.67
CA ARG A 282 -21.69 13.47 -3.03
C ARG A 282 -22.10 12.08 -2.54
N THR A 283 -21.76 11.06 -3.33
CA THR A 283 -22.03 9.65 -2.98
C THR A 283 -21.15 9.21 -1.83
N LEU A 284 -19.86 9.59 -1.83
CA LEU A 284 -18.92 9.37 -0.74
C LEU A 284 -19.45 9.97 0.57
N TYR A 285 -19.91 11.23 0.54
CA TYR A 285 -20.51 11.88 1.70
C TYR A 285 -21.69 11.06 2.26
N ASP A 286 -22.61 10.64 1.40
CA ASP A 286 -23.78 9.86 1.82
C ASP A 286 -23.34 8.51 2.40
N SER A 287 -22.35 7.84 1.81
CA SER A 287 -21.78 6.58 2.33
C SER A 287 -21.13 6.72 3.70
N LEU A 288 -20.32 7.76 3.90
CA LEU A 288 -19.68 8.04 5.18
C LEU A 288 -20.74 8.33 6.25
N HIS A 289 -21.62 9.30 6.02
CA HIS A 289 -22.56 9.76 7.05
C HIS A 289 -23.72 8.79 7.33
N GLU A 290 -24.18 8.04 6.34
CA GLU A 290 -25.35 7.16 6.50
C GLU A 290 -24.96 5.72 6.89
N ARG A 291 -23.69 5.32 6.68
CA ARG A 291 -23.26 3.94 6.93
C ARG A 291 -22.05 3.88 7.86
N VAL A 292 -20.91 4.46 7.48
CA VAL A 292 -19.65 4.30 8.23
C VAL A 292 -19.72 4.98 9.60
N LEU A 293 -20.09 6.26 9.65
CA LEU A 293 -20.16 7.06 10.88
C LEU A 293 -21.29 6.62 11.84
N THR A 294 -22.02 5.55 11.53
CA THR A 294 -23.03 4.99 12.44
C THR A 294 -22.47 3.93 13.39
N HIS A 295 -21.18 3.61 13.25
CA HIS A 295 -20.44 2.61 14.03
C HIS A 295 -19.48 3.30 15.03
N ASP A 296 -20.01 4.15 15.91
CA ASP A 296 -19.22 5.06 16.77
C ASP A 296 -18.08 4.41 17.57
N ASP A 297 -18.23 3.12 17.95
CA ASP A 297 -17.25 2.37 18.74
C ASP A 297 -16.26 1.55 17.88
N ALA A 298 -16.28 1.72 16.56
CA ALA A 298 -15.47 0.91 15.65
C ALA A 298 -14.02 1.42 15.49
N VAL A 299 -13.14 0.52 15.08
CA VAL A 299 -11.78 0.80 14.63
C VAL A 299 -11.76 0.85 13.10
N VAL A 300 -11.29 1.96 12.54
CA VAL A 300 -11.10 2.16 11.10
C VAL A 300 -9.82 1.48 10.66
N ALA A 301 -9.91 0.63 9.63
CA ALA A 301 -8.82 -0.12 9.04
C ALA A 301 -8.83 0.09 7.49
N PRO A 302 -8.12 1.09 6.97
CA PRO A 302 -8.16 1.42 5.53
C PRO A 302 -7.33 0.46 4.67
N ALA A 303 -7.47 0.51 3.34
CA ALA A 303 -6.61 -0.22 2.42
C ALA A 303 -5.30 0.53 2.07
N HIS A 304 -5.16 1.79 2.48
CA HIS A 304 -3.93 2.57 2.30
C HIS A 304 -3.63 3.48 3.49
N PHE A 305 -2.37 3.90 3.59
CA PHE A 305 -1.94 5.01 4.43
C PHE A 305 -1.06 5.98 3.62
N GLY A 306 -1.17 7.28 3.91
CA GLY A 306 -0.31 8.33 3.36
C GLY A 306 0.73 8.86 4.36
N ASP A 307 1.51 9.85 3.93
CA ASP A 307 2.63 10.42 4.70
C ASP A 307 2.24 11.02 6.06
N GLY A 308 1.00 11.49 6.21
CA GLY A 308 0.50 12.05 7.47
C GLY A 308 -0.28 11.05 8.33
N ALA A 309 -0.33 9.78 7.93
CA ALA A 309 -0.93 8.74 8.75
C ALA A 309 0.01 8.39 9.91
N THR A 310 -0.57 8.24 11.10
CA THR A 310 0.15 7.79 12.29
C THR A 310 -0.33 6.40 12.67
N THR A 311 0.60 5.55 13.10
CA THR A 311 0.25 4.22 13.62
C THR A 311 -0.39 4.33 15.00
N ALA A 312 -1.29 3.40 15.31
CA ALA A 312 -1.77 3.14 16.65
C ALA A 312 -0.65 2.61 17.57
N ASP A 313 -0.96 2.43 18.87
CA ASP A 313 -0.01 1.94 19.87
C ASP A 313 0.53 0.54 19.57
N ASP A 314 -0.22 -0.27 18.81
CA ASP A 314 0.17 -1.61 18.35
C ASP A 314 1.02 -1.58 17.06
N GLY A 315 1.26 -0.41 16.47
CA GLY A 315 2.05 -0.25 15.25
C GLY A 315 1.25 -0.35 13.95
N THR A 316 -0.06 -0.61 14.02
CA THR A 316 -0.92 -0.70 12.84
C THR A 316 -1.41 0.67 12.39
N TYR A 317 -1.73 0.82 11.10
CA TYR A 317 -2.42 2.00 10.56
C TYR A 317 -3.92 1.87 10.76
N THR A 318 -4.34 1.99 12.01
CA THR A 318 -5.75 1.98 12.42
C THR A 318 -6.03 3.09 13.41
N ALA A 319 -7.30 3.44 13.59
CA ALA A 319 -7.70 4.46 14.56
C ALA A 319 -9.14 4.22 15.02
N GLU A 320 -9.47 4.58 16.27
CA GLU A 320 -10.86 4.63 16.72
C GLU A 320 -11.65 5.63 15.84
N LEU A 321 -12.82 5.23 15.35
CA LEU A 321 -13.64 6.06 14.46
C LEU A 321 -13.99 7.41 15.11
N GLY A 322 -14.22 7.41 16.42
CA GLY A 322 -14.44 8.63 17.19
C GLY A 322 -13.27 9.62 17.10
N ASP A 323 -12.04 9.13 17.19
CA ASP A 323 -10.84 9.96 17.07
C ASP A 323 -10.68 10.50 15.65
N VAL A 324 -10.93 9.67 14.62
CA VAL A 324 -10.92 10.09 13.20
C VAL A 324 -11.94 11.21 12.95
N VAL A 325 -13.15 11.08 13.51
CA VAL A 325 -14.21 12.10 13.40
C VAL A 325 -13.82 13.40 14.10
N ASP A 326 -13.20 13.31 15.27
CA ASP A 326 -12.76 14.47 16.05
C ASP A 326 -11.56 15.20 15.41
N SER A 327 -10.68 14.49 14.71
CA SER A 327 -9.48 15.06 14.07
C SER A 327 -9.67 15.49 12.62
N MET A 328 -10.70 14.99 11.92
CA MET A 328 -10.89 15.23 10.49
C MET A 328 -12.11 16.12 10.21
N ASP A 329 -11.85 17.43 10.07
CA ASP A 329 -12.89 18.44 9.87
C ASP A 329 -13.82 18.16 8.68
N ALA A 330 -13.32 17.49 7.63
CA ALA A 330 -14.11 17.08 6.48
C ALA A 330 -15.33 16.23 6.85
N LEU A 331 -15.23 15.36 7.87
CA LEU A 331 -16.33 14.50 8.32
C LEU A 331 -17.44 15.26 9.06
N SER A 332 -17.18 16.51 9.45
CA SER A 332 -18.15 17.41 10.08
C SER A 332 -18.69 18.48 9.12
N MET A 333 -18.21 18.53 7.88
CA MET A 333 -18.67 19.52 6.89
C MET A 333 -20.09 19.25 6.42
N GLU A 334 -20.79 20.30 5.99
CA GLU A 334 -22.03 20.13 5.25
C GLU A 334 -21.74 19.57 3.85
N ARG A 335 -22.63 18.72 3.33
CA ARG A 335 -22.48 17.98 2.05
C ARG A 335 -21.85 18.75 0.89
N GLU A 336 -22.34 19.95 0.57
CA GLU A 336 -21.80 20.71 -0.57
C GLU A 336 -20.43 21.35 -0.25
N SER A 337 -20.15 21.65 1.02
CA SER A 337 -18.82 22.10 1.45
C SER A 337 -17.81 20.96 1.36
N PHE A 338 -18.17 19.77 1.81
CA PHE A 338 -17.35 18.56 1.63
C PHE A 338 -17.00 18.30 0.15
N VAL A 339 -18.00 18.39 -0.74
CA VAL A 339 -17.80 18.17 -2.19
C VAL A 339 -16.85 19.21 -2.80
N GLU A 340 -17.03 20.49 -2.46
CA GLU A 340 -16.14 21.55 -2.95
C GLU A 340 -14.72 21.34 -2.44
N PHE A 341 -14.60 20.99 -1.17
CA PHE A 341 -13.35 20.74 -0.48
C PHE A 341 -12.55 19.59 -1.14
N ILE A 342 -13.12 18.39 -1.23
CA ILE A 342 -12.41 17.20 -1.78
C ILE A 342 -12.00 17.39 -3.23
N VAL A 343 -12.86 17.97 -4.06
CA VAL A 343 -12.57 18.14 -5.49
C VAL A 343 -11.59 19.29 -5.75
N SER A 344 -11.34 20.17 -4.77
CA SER A 344 -10.44 21.31 -4.94
C SER A 344 -8.96 20.97 -4.83
N ASP A 345 -8.61 19.85 -4.19
CA ASP A 345 -7.23 19.51 -3.83
C ASP A 345 -6.91 18.01 -4.01
N MET A 346 -7.13 17.52 -5.23
CA MET A 346 -6.84 16.14 -5.60
C MET A 346 -5.40 16.00 -6.14
N PRO A 347 -4.62 15.01 -5.67
CA PRO A 347 -3.30 14.73 -6.23
C PRO A 347 -3.42 14.25 -7.68
N PRO A 348 -2.30 14.26 -8.45
CA PRO A 348 -2.24 13.60 -9.75
C PRO A 348 -2.72 12.15 -9.66
N GLN A 349 -3.32 11.65 -10.75
CA GLN A 349 -3.67 10.23 -10.83
C GLN A 349 -2.40 9.37 -10.87
N PRO A 350 -2.42 8.14 -10.31
CA PRO A 350 -1.30 7.23 -10.43
C PRO A 350 -0.97 6.96 -11.91
N ALA A 351 0.31 6.85 -12.28
CA ALA A 351 0.71 6.78 -13.68
C ALA A 351 0.17 5.53 -14.41
N ASN A 352 0.06 4.40 -13.70
CA ASN A 352 -0.26 3.09 -14.26
C ASN A 352 -1.70 2.63 -13.97
N HIS A 353 -2.56 3.52 -13.47
CA HIS A 353 -3.88 3.13 -12.96
C HIS A 353 -4.78 2.48 -14.00
N GLU A 354 -4.74 2.90 -15.26
CA GLU A 354 -5.55 2.29 -16.32
C GLU A 354 -5.15 0.83 -16.59
N GLU A 355 -3.84 0.53 -16.60
CA GLU A 355 -3.30 -0.82 -16.83
C GLU A 355 -3.56 -1.73 -15.62
N ILE A 356 -3.45 -1.19 -14.40
CA ILE A 356 -3.77 -1.89 -13.15
C ILE A 356 -5.27 -2.23 -13.11
N ILE A 357 -6.15 -1.26 -13.39
CA ILE A 357 -7.60 -1.50 -13.46
C ILE A 357 -7.93 -2.56 -14.52
N ALA A 358 -7.33 -2.49 -15.71
CA ALA A 358 -7.55 -3.49 -16.76
C ALA A 358 -7.10 -4.90 -16.32
N THR A 359 -5.98 -4.99 -15.60
CA THR A 359 -5.49 -6.23 -15.00
C THR A 359 -6.45 -6.76 -13.93
N ASN A 360 -6.93 -5.88 -13.03
CA ASN A 360 -7.86 -6.21 -11.95
C ASN A 360 -9.28 -6.52 -12.44
N LEU A 361 -9.65 -6.10 -13.65
CA LEU A 361 -10.86 -6.53 -14.34
C LEU A 361 -10.68 -7.86 -15.10
N GLY A 362 -9.46 -8.41 -15.15
CA GLY A 362 -9.15 -9.64 -15.89
C GLY A 362 -8.98 -9.44 -17.39
N HIS A 363 -8.93 -8.20 -17.88
CA HIS A 363 -8.76 -7.92 -19.32
C HIS A 363 -7.30 -8.05 -19.76
N GLU A 364 -6.39 -7.96 -18.80
CA GLU A 364 -4.95 -8.14 -18.97
C GLU A 364 -4.41 -9.18 -17.98
N ALA A 365 -3.33 -9.85 -18.38
CA ALA A 365 -2.66 -10.89 -17.60
C ALA A 365 -1.13 -10.71 -17.72
N PRO A 366 -0.57 -9.63 -17.13
CA PRO A 366 0.87 -9.42 -17.09
C PRO A 366 1.56 -10.55 -16.31
N SER A 367 2.80 -10.86 -16.68
CA SER A 367 3.66 -11.72 -15.86
C SER A 367 3.94 -11.09 -14.50
N ASP A 368 4.40 -11.87 -13.52
CA ASP A 368 4.64 -11.39 -12.16
C ASP A 368 5.66 -10.23 -12.12
N ASP A 369 6.70 -10.30 -12.96
CA ASP A 369 7.68 -9.22 -13.11
C ASP A 369 7.05 -7.95 -13.70
N GLU A 370 6.16 -8.09 -14.70
CA GLU A 370 5.46 -6.96 -15.32
C GLU A 370 4.47 -6.33 -14.34
N ALA A 371 3.69 -7.15 -13.62
CA ALA A 371 2.76 -6.69 -12.60
C ALA A 371 3.49 -5.94 -11.48
N PHE A 372 4.57 -6.52 -10.95
CA PHE A 372 5.36 -5.86 -9.91
C PHE A 372 5.96 -4.54 -10.38
N GLU A 373 6.38 -4.43 -11.65
CA GLU A 373 6.89 -3.19 -12.23
C GLU A 373 5.78 -2.12 -12.39
N LEU A 374 4.52 -2.50 -12.65
CA LEU A 374 3.38 -1.57 -12.69
C LEU A 374 3.09 -0.94 -11.33
N GLU A 375 3.40 -1.63 -10.25
CA GLU A 375 3.15 -1.24 -8.85
C GLU A 375 4.34 -0.53 -8.19
N LEU A 376 5.39 -0.21 -8.95
CA LEU A 376 6.52 0.57 -8.46
C LEU A 376 6.19 2.07 -8.53
N GLY A 377 6.32 2.76 -7.40
CA GLY A 377 6.03 4.18 -7.29
C GLY A 377 5.10 4.47 -6.12
N PRO A 378 4.75 5.74 -5.88
CA PRO A 378 3.87 6.13 -4.79
C PRO A 378 2.40 5.93 -5.17
N ASN A 379 1.59 5.43 -4.24
CA ASN A 379 0.14 5.36 -4.43
C ASN A 379 -0.50 6.69 -4.00
N ASN A 380 -1.47 7.18 -4.79
CA ASN A 380 -2.14 8.46 -4.55
C ASN A 380 -3.67 8.27 -4.50
N CYS A 381 -4.14 7.41 -3.58
CA CYS A 381 -5.56 7.09 -3.41
C CYS A 381 -6.30 8.04 -2.43
N ALA A 382 -5.57 8.68 -1.51
CA ALA A 382 -6.13 9.66 -0.57
C ALA A 382 -6.23 11.08 -1.16
N ALA A 383 -7.20 11.88 -0.70
CA ALA A 383 -7.20 13.32 -0.94
C ALA A 383 -6.07 14.01 -0.15
N SER A 384 -5.56 15.12 -0.65
CA SER A 384 -4.36 15.76 -0.09
C SER A 384 -4.61 16.38 1.30
N GLN A 385 -3.60 16.31 2.17
CA GLN A 385 -3.70 16.68 3.58
C GLN A 385 -3.63 18.19 3.87
N GLU A 386 -2.97 18.99 3.02
CA GLU A 386 -2.84 20.45 3.27
C GLU A 386 -4.21 21.13 3.37
N ALA A 387 -5.24 20.53 2.80
CA ALA A 387 -6.61 20.99 2.93
C ALA A 387 -7.31 20.48 4.21
N LEU A 388 -6.97 19.29 4.72
CA LEU A 388 -7.83 18.50 5.64
C LEU A 388 -7.67 18.82 7.13
N THR A 389 -6.64 19.57 7.53
CA THR A 389 -6.23 19.73 8.94
C THR A 389 -6.02 21.18 9.40
N GLU A 390 -6.68 22.18 8.81
CA GLU A 390 -6.60 23.59 9.30
C GLU A 390 -7.45 23.93 10.53
#